data_AF-A0A848WKR3-F1
#
_entry.id   AF-A0A848WKR3-F1
#
_cell.length_a   1.000
_cell.length_b   1.000
_cell.length_c   1.000
_cell.angle_alpha   90.00
_cell.angle_beta   90.00
_cell.angle_gamma   90.00
#
_symmetry.space_group_name_H-M   'P 1'
#
loop_
_entity.id
_entity.type
_entity.pdbx_description
1 polymer ?
#
loop_
_entity_poly.entity_id
_entity_poly.type
_entity_poly.pdbx_seq_one_letter_code
_entity_poly.pdbx_strand_id
1 'polypeptide(L)'
;MAETDIEKRADFSRIRYAQCWEDADVLLAGLNVQPGDTCVSIASAGENSLSLLTAKPDRVIAVDLSPAQLACLEMRVAAFRELSHGELL
;
A
#
# COMPACT_ATOMS: atom_id res chain seq x y z
N MET A 1 -11.75 -18.85 -9.68
CA MET A 1 -10.73 -18.26 -10.59
C MET A 1 -9.77 -19.37 -10.97
N ALA A 2 -9.26 -19.37 -12.20
CA ALA A 2 -8.18 -20.26 -12.57
C ALA A 2 -6.89 -19.81 -11.86
N GLU A 3 -6.09 -20.78 -11.39
CA GLU A 3 -4.80 -20.52 -10.76
C GLU A 3 -3.83 -19.89 -11.78
N THR A 4 -3.27 -18.74 -11.43
CA THR A 4 -2.29 -18.03 -12.25
C THR A 4 -0.94 -18.75 -12.24
N ASP A 5 -0.10 -18.52 -13.25
CA ASP A 5 1.21 -19.17 -13.31
C ASP A 5 2.16 -18.78 -12.16
N ILE A 6 1.93 -17.64 -11.52
CA ILE A 6 2.73 -17.20 -10.37
C ILE A 6 2.32 -17.91 -9.07
N GLU A 7 1.03 -18.21 -8.89
CA GLU A 7 0.53 -18.94 -7.71
C GLU A 7 1.10 -20.37 -7.65
N LYS A 8 1.39 -20.97 -8.80
CA LYS A 8 2.09 -22.27 -8.89
C LYS A 8 3.54 -22.23 -8.40
N ARG A 9 4.14 -21.03 -8.33
CA ARG A 9 5.55 -20.82 -7.99
C ARG A 9 5.75 -20.20 -6.61
N ALA A 10 4.72 -19.59 -6.03
CA ALA A 10 4.79 -18.93 -4.74
C ALA A 10 3.43 -18.90 -4.03
N ASP A 11 3.47 -19.11 -2.71
CA ASP A 11 2.30 -18.98 -1.83
C ASP A 11 2.06 -17.50 -1.44
N PHE A 12 0.87 -16.98 -1.74
CA PHE A 12 0.43 -15.62 -1.44
C PHE A 12 -0.56 -15.53 -0.27
N SER A 13 -0.85 -16.64 0.42
CA SER A 13 -1.76 -16.66 1.56
C SER A 13 -1.20 -16.00 2.83
N ARG A 14 0.11 -15.69 2.85
CA ARG A 14 0.84 -15.21 4.03
C ARG A 14 1.26 -13.76 3.88
N ILE A 15 1.36 -13.07 5.03
CA ILE A 15 2.03 -11.77 5.12
C ILE A 15 3.52 -11.98 4.83
N ARG A 16 4.03 -11.36 3.76
CA ARG A 16 5.43 -11.52 3.32
C ARG A 16 6.31 -10.32 3.70
N TYR A 17 5.71 -9.14 3.72
CA TYR A 17 6.33 -7.87 4.09
C TYR A 17 5.53 -7.27 5.23
N ALA A 18 6.20 -6.99 6.34
CA ALA A 18 5.57 -6.29 7.47
C ALA A 18 5.62 -4.77 7.29
N GLN A 19 6.61 -4.26 6.54
CA GLN A 19 6.83 -2.84 6.27
C GLN A 19 7.61 -2.67 4.96
N CYS A 20 7.39 -1.57 4.22
CA CYS A 20 8.30 -1.12 3.17
C CYS A 20 9.69 -0.74 3.74
N TRP A 21 10.75 -0.94 2.97
CA TRP A 21 12.14 -0.52 3.32
C TRP A 21 12.59 0.71 2.54
N GLU A 22 11.83 1.08 1.51
CA GLU A 22 12.12 2.19 0.62
C GLU A 22 11.87 3.54 1.30
N ASP A 23 12.61 4.55 0.85
CA ASP A 23 12.43 5.94 1.28
C ASP A 23 11.23 6.57 0.57
N ALA A 24 10.24 7.02 1.35
CA ALA A 24 9.03 7.64 0.84
C ALA A 24 9.30 8.99 0.16
N ASP A 25 10.30 9.76 0.59
CA ASP A 25 10.63 11.05 -0.01
C ASP A 25 11.24 10.86 -1.41
N VAL A 26 12.09 9.84 -1.56
CA VAL A 26 12.65 9.45 -2.86
C VAL A 26 11.55 8.97 -3.81
N LEU A 27 10.58 8.18 -3.30
CA LEU A 27 9.42 7.74 -4.08
C LEU A 27 8.59 8.94 -4.57
N LEU A 28 8.23 9.86 -3.67
CA LEU A 28 7.39 11.01 -3.99
C LEU A 28 8.09 11.96 -4.97
N ALA A 29 9.38 12.22 -4.78
CA ALA A 29 10.18 13.03 -5.69
C ALA A 29 10.32 12.37 -7.07
N GLY A 30 10.55 11.06 -7.11
CA GLY A 30 10.73 10.31 -8.36
C GLY A 30 9.47 10.18 -9.19
N LEU A 31 8.32 9.96 -8.54
CA LEU A 31 7.03 9.86 -9.23
C LEU A 31 6.42 11.22 -9.56
N ASN A 32 6.84 12.28 -8.87
CA ASN A 32 6.33 13.64 -9.05
C ASN A 32 4.79 13.70 -9.04
N VAL A 33 4.17 13.02 -8.07
CA VAL A 33 2.71 12.92 -7.96
C VAL A 33 2.09 14.31 -7.82
N GLN A 34 1.09 14.59 -8.65
CA GLN A 34 0.38 15.86 -8.66
C GLN A 34 -1.03 15.74 -8.07
N PRO A 35 -1.58 16.85 -7.55
CA PRO A 35 -2.99 16.90 -7.18
C PRO A 35 -3.91 16.52 -8.36
N GLY A 36 -4.87 15.63 -8.11
CA GLY A 36 -5.80 15.14 -9.13
C GLY A 36 -5.34 13.88 -9.88
N ASP A 37 -4.11 13.40 -9.66
CA ASP A 37 -3.65 12.15 -10.27
C ASP A 37 -4.41 10.92 -9.74
N THR A 38 -4.51 9.88 -10.57
CA THR A 38 -4.83 8.52 -10.11
C THR A 38 -3.54 7.71 -10.06
N CYS A 39 -3.11 7.32 -8.86
CA CYS A 39 -1.91 6.51 -8.68
C CYS A 39 -2.27 5.03 -8.58
N VAL A 40 -1.50 4.17 -9.23
CA VAL A 40 -1.55 2.72 -9.02
C VAL A 40 -0.26 2.30 -8.34
N SER A 41 -0.39 1.57 -7.23
CA SER A 41 0.73 1.17 -6.39
C SER A 41 0.64 -0.32 -6.10
N ILE A 42 1.77 -1.02 -6.19
CA ILE A 42 1.88 -2.37 -5.64
C ILE A 42 1.90 -2.21 -4.13
N ALA A 43 0.93 -2.79 -3.42
CA ALA A 43 0.69 -2.51 -2.01
C ALA A 43 1.96 -2.75 -1.18
N SER A 44 2.55 -3.95 -1.27
CA SER A 44 3.85 -4.29 -0.70
C SER A 44 4.03 -3.82 0.76
N ALA A 45 3.14 -4.27 1.65
CA ALA A 45 2.92 -3.82 3.04
C ALA A 45 2.12 -2.52 3.22
N GLY A 46 2.16 -1.62 2.24
CA GLY A 46 1.19 -0.53 2.08
C GLY A 46 1.71 0.88 2.40
N GLU A 47 2.87 1.02 3.04
CA GLU A 47 3.39 2.33 3.48
C GLU A 47 3.63 3.28 2.31
N ASN A 48 4.25 2.80 1.23
CA ASN A 48 4.44 3.58 0.00
C ASN A 48 3.12 3.97 -0.65
N SER A 49 2.10 3.10 -0.59
CA SER A 49 0.79 3.44 -1.15
C SER A 49 0.13 4.57 -0.37
N LEU A 50 0.29 4.58 0.96
CA LEU A 50 -0.23 5.63 1.82
C LEU A 50 0.56 6.93 1.70
N SER A 51 1.89 6.87 1.49
CA SER A 51 2.71 8.07 1.33
C SER A 51 2.32 8.88 0.09
N LEU A 52 1.87 8.24 -0.99
CA LEU A 52 1.35 8.91 -2.19
C LEU A 52 0.17 9.84 -1.87
N LEU A 53 -0.65 9.52 -0.86
CA LEU A 53 -1.80 10.36 -0.47
C LEU A 53 -1.37 11.73 0.07
N THR A 54 -0.13 11.87 0.54
CA THR A 54 0.40 13.17 1.04
C THR A 54 0.52 14.21 -0.06
N ALA A 55 0.65 13.79 -1.32
CA ALA A 55 0.68 14.66 -2.50
C ALA A 55 -0.72 15.10 -2.98
N LYS A 56 -1.80 14.68 -2.29
CA LYS A 56 -3.20 14.99 -2.61
C LYS A 56 -3.68 14.52 -4.00
N PRO A 57 -3.34 13.29 -4.45
CA PRO A 57 -3.93 12.72 -5.66
C PRO A 57 -5.46 12.60 -5.51
N ASP A 58 -6.17 12.39 -6.61
CA ASP A 58 -7.61 12.08 -6.57
C ASP A 58 -7.86 10.74 -5.88
N ARG A 59 -7.03 9.73 -6.18
CA ARG A 59 -7.07 8.41 -5.53
C ARG A 59 -5.78 7.62 -5.70
N VAL A 60 -5.55 6.70 -4.77
CA VAL A 60 -4.50 5.67 -4.85
C VAL A 60 -5.17 4.30 -4.90
N ILE A 61 -4.81 3.50 -5.89
CA ILE A 61 -5.25 2.11 -6.05
C ILE A 61 -4.08 1.21 -5.67
N ALA A 62 -4.16 0.62 -4.47
CA ALA A 62 -3.17 -0.34 -3.99
C ALA A 62 -3.56 -1.77 -4.43
N VAL A 63 -2.64 -2.49 -5.06
CA VAL A 63 -2.86 -3.86 -5.56
C VAL A 63 -1.83 -4.83 -4.99
N ASP A 64 -2.27 -6.01 -4.58
CA ASP A 64 -1.39 -7.09 -4.14
C ASP A 64 -1.98 -8.44 -4.56
N LEU A 65 -1.12 -9.43 -4.77
CA LEU A 65 -1.54 -10.81 -4.98
C LEU A 65 -1.95 -11.49 -3.67
N SER A 66 -1.49 -10.96 -2.52
CA SER A 66 -1.79 -11.48 -1.19
C SER A 66 -2.99 -10.76 -0.57
N PRO A 67 -4.12 -11.46 -0.34
CA PRO A 67 -5.23 -10.90 0.42
C PRO A 67 -4.85 -10.50 1.85
N ALA A 68 -3.91 -11.24 2.46
CA ALA A 68 -3.43 -10.93 3.81
C ALA A 68 -2.70 -9.58 3.86
N GLN A 69 -1.92 -9.25 2.82
CA GLN A 69 -1.27 -7.94 2.72
C GLN A 69 -2.28 -6.80 2.57
N LEU A 70 -3.30 -7.00 1.72
CA LEU A 70 -4.37 -6.01 1.55
C LEU A 70 -5.14 -5.80 2.85
N ALA A 71 -5.47 -6.86 3.59
CA ALA A 71 -6.11 -6.75 4.90
C ALA A 71 -5.26 -5.97 5.91
N CYS A 72 -3.92 -6.16 5.90
CA CYS A 72 -3.02 -5.37 6.74
C CYS A 72 -2.97 -3.89 6.35
N LEU A 73 -3.06 -3.56 5.05
CA LEU A 73 -3.17 -2.18 4.59
C LEU A 73 -4.52 -1.57 4.98
N GLU A 74 -5.63 -2.28 4.79
CA GLU A 74 -6.96 -1.84 5.22
C GLU A 74 -7.01 -1.53 6.72
N MET A 75 -6.37 -2.37 7.54
CA MET A 75 -6.25 -2.13 8.98
C MET A 75 -5.49 -0.83 9.29
N ARG A 76 -4.39 -0.54 8.58
CA ARG A 76 -3.67 0.75 8.72
C ARG A 76 -4.54 1.93 8.29
N VAL A 77 -5.27 1.82 7.19
CA VAL A 77 -6.21 2.85 6.73
C VAL A 77 -7.28 3.10 7.79
N ALA A 78 -7.83 2.06 8.39
CA ALA A 78 -8.78 2.19 9.50
C ALA A 78 -8.13 2.88 10.71
N ALA A 79 -6.91 2.51 11.08
CA ALA A 79 -6.18 3.14 12.18
C ALA A 79 -5.98 4.65 11.96
N PHE A 80 -5.59 5.08 10.75
CA PHE A 80 -5.47 6.50 10.41
C PHE A 80 -6.79 7.28 10.47
N ARG A 81 -7.94 6.61 10.31
CA ARG A 81 -9.27 7.24 10.29
C ARG A 81 -9.93 7.27 11.66
N GLU A 82 -9.70 6.25 12.47
CA GLU A 82 -10.43 6.04 13.72
C GLU A 82 -9.62 6.40 14.97
N LEU A 83 -8.30 6.31 14.91
CA LEU A 83 -7.43 6.61 16.06
C LEU A 83 -6.98 8.07 16.05
N SER A 84 -6.87 8.66 17.23
CA SER A 84 -6.17 9.93 17.37
C SER A 84 -4.67 9.76 17.11
N HIS A 85 -3.98 10.86 16.84
CA HIS A 85 -2.54 10.84 16.62
C HIS A 85 -1.75 10.17 17.76
N GLY A 86 -2.18 10.37 19.02
CA GLY A 86 -1.53 9.76 20.18
C GLY A 86 -1.85 8.28 20.39
N GLU A 87 -2.94 7.77 19.82
CA GLU A 87 -3.28 6.34 19.88
C GLU A 87 -2.64 5.53 18.74
N LEU A 88 -2.22 6.22 17.68
CA LEU A 88 -1.56 5.61 16.52
C LEU A 88 -0.03 5.43 16.73
N LEU A 89 0.58 6.25 17.59
CA LEU A 89 2.02 6.27 17.90
C LEU A 89 2.37 5.38 19.10
#